data_AF-A0A2R4FJ88-F1
#
_entry.id   AF-A0A2R4FJ88-F1
#
_cell.length_a   1.000
_cell.length_b   1.000
_cell.length_c   1.000
_cell.angle_alpha   90.00
_cell.angle_beta   90.00
_cell.angle_gamma   90.00
#
_symmetry.space_group_name_H-M   'P 1'
#
loop_
_entity.id
_entity.type
_entity.pdbx_description
1 polymer ?
#
loop_
_entity_poly.entity_id
_entity_poly.type
_entity_poly.pdbx_seq_one_letter_code
_entity_poly.pdbx_strand_id
1 'polypeptide(L)'
;MTTAPAPGTAYHRLARTDRHRWWRPLLGTLLILGGTFVLLCLLVGIGTAIAAVTGRPTGPDGLPALGALGDLVLLLAAIAAALPFVLLAARWVQARPAGTVSSVLGRLRWRWLGWCALVAVPAVLLLLGGSFGLLALTGSADGDEAVGTGWPGWAGFLGALVLLLLLVPFQAAAEEYVFRGWLLQLVGVLLRTPWPAIALQAVLFAFAHGWGTGWGFADLMVMGGVLGWLTVRTGGLEAAIALHVVNNLVSFVGAAALGQLGIDETAADAPWEMFVVSLLVNAGYAVAVLRLARRRRLPTVSPERPAPPPGYPAAVPGHPFPAPAHPAAIPGHPFAVPAHPGAGSGQPLPGPGQPLPGAGPPPLPATDQHGRQNGAEQHGRQNATDQHGRQNGERDSGEQHGHQPPTAPAQGPRAGQTPIGPTD
;
A
#
# COMPACT_ATOMS: atom_id res chain seq x y z
N MET A 1 -0.27 -26.47 16.82
CA MET A 1 0.65 -26.90 15.74
C MET A 1 0.04 -26.54 14.39
N THR A 2 0.84 -26.03 13.45
CA THR A 2 0.40 -25.79 12.05
C THR A 2 0.65 -27.02 11.18
N THR A 3 -0.13 -27.20 10.12
CA THR A 3 0.06 -28.24 9.11
C THR A 3 0.47 -27.60 7.79
N ALA A 4 1.64 -27.97 7.28
CA ALA A 4 2.11 -27.47 5.99
C ALA A 4 1.37 -28.17 4.82
N PRO A 5 1.19 -27.51 3.68
CA PRO A 5 0.61 -28.12 2.48
C PRO A 5 1.42 -29.35 2.02
N ALA A 6 0.76 -30.26 1.30
CA ALA A 6 1.44 -31.41 0.69
C ALA A 6 2.50 -30.93 -0.33
N PRO A 7 3.61 -31.66 -0.53
CA PRO A 7 4.57 -31.38 -1.60
C PRO A 7 3.93 -31.31 -2.98
N GLY A 8 4.50 -30.53 -3.91
CA GLY A 8 4.00 -30.41 -5.27
C GLY A 8 2.67 -29.66 -5.41
N THR A 9 2.19 -29.02 -4.33
CA THR A 9 0.95 -28.25 -4.33
C THR A 9 1.17 -26.90 -4.99
N ALA A 10 0.39 -26.61 -6.03
CA ALA A 10 0.35 -25.30 -6.68
C ALA A 10 -0.17 -24.22 -5.74
N TYR A 11 0.25 -22.97 -5.95
CA TYR A 11 -0.01 -21.84 -5.07
C TYR A 11 -1.49 -21.66 -4.67
N HIS A 12 -2.42 -21.71 -5.64
CA HIS A 12 -3.85 -21.53 -5.37
C HIS A 12 -4.45 -22.62 -4.46
N ARG A 13 -3.76 -23.76 -4.31
CA ARG A 13 -4.25 -24.90 -3.53
C ARG A 13 -3.60 -25.02 -2.15
N LEU A 14 -2.71 -24.10 -1.77
CA LEU A 14 -1.98 -24.18 -0.49
C LEU A 14 -2.89 -24.14 0.75
N ALA A 15 -4.13 -23.65 0.61
CA ALA A 15 -5.15 -23.71 1.67
C ALA A 15 -5.70 -25.12 1.95
N ARG A 16 -5.54 -26.05 1.00
CA ARG A 16 -6.10 -27.41 1.09
C ARG A 16 -5.14 -28.32 1.84
N THR A 17 -5.12 -28.18 3.17
CA THR A 17 -4.35 -29.02 4.10
C THR A 17 -5.24 -30.09 4.75
N ASP A 18 -4.66 -31.07 5.46
CA ASP A 18 -5.42 -32.10 6.20
C ASP A 18 -6.32 -31.51 7.30
N ARG A 19 -5.97 -30.30 7.74
CA ARG A 19 -6.69 -29.52 8.73
C ARG A 19 -7.86 -28.73 8.13
N HIS A 20 -8.00 -28.70 6.81
CA HIS A 20 -9.09 -28.00 6.15
C HIS A 20 -10.46 -28.52 6.61
N ARG A 21 -11.38 -27.58 6.87
CA ARG A 21 -12.81 -27.82 7.10
C ARG A 21 -13.57 -26.68 6.43
N TRP A 22 -14.80 -26.93 5.98
CA TRP A 22 -15.58 -25.97 5.20
C TRP A 22 -15.80 -24.61 5.90
N TRP A 23 -15.89 -24.60 7.24
CA TRP A 23 -16.12 -23.38 8.04
C TRP A 23 -14.86 -22.54 8.27
N ARG A 24 -13.64 -23.12 8.17
CA ARG A 24 -12.38 -22.40 8.46
C ARG A 24 -12.09 -21.28 7.45
N PRO A 25 -12.29 -21.48 6.13
CA PRO A 25 -12.30 -20.40 5.15
C PRO A 25 -13.24 -19.26 5.54
N LEU A 26 -14.49 -19.55 5.90
CA LEU A 26 -15.50 -18.56 6.25
C LEU A 26 -15.12 -17.78 7.51
N LEU A 27 -14.71 -18.47 8.57
CA LEU A 27 -14.27 -17.82 9.81
C LEU A 27 -13.03 -16.95 9.59
N GLY A 28 -12.10 -17.39 8.73
CA GLY A 28 -10.91 -16.61 8.41
C GLY A 28 -11.25 -15.35 7.63
N THR A 29 -12.19 -15.43 6.67
CA THR A 29 -12.71 -14.26 5.97
C THR A 29 -13.43 -13.31 6.93
N LEU A 30 -14.23 -13.83 7.87
CA LEU A 30 -14.88 -13.02 8.90
C LEU A 30 -13.87 -12.30 9.80
N LEU A 31 -12.78 -12.98 10.20
CA LEU A 31 -11.69 -12.37 10.96
C LEU A 31 -11.02 -11.24 10.16
N ILE A 32 -10.77 -11.44 8.87
CA ILE A 32 -10.15 -10.41 8.01
C ILE A 32 -11.07 -9.21 7.86
N LEU A 33 -12.32 -9.43 7.43
CA LEU A 33 -13.27 -8.34 7.20
C LEU A 33 -13.65 -7.63 8.50
N GLY A 34 -14.02 -8.38 9.54
CA GLY A 34 -14.41 -7.82 10.83
C GLY A 34 -13.25 -7.12 11.54
N GLY A 35 -12.06 -7.74 11.55
CA GLY A 35 -10.88 -7.14 12.16
C GLY A 35 -10.45 -5.85 11.47
N THR A 36 -10.43 -5.85 10.13
CA THR A 36 -10.09 -4.65 9.34
C THR A 36 -11.15 -3.57 9.51
N PHE A 37 -12.44 -3.91 9.51
CA PHE A 37 -13.53 -2.96 9.70
C PHE A 37 -13.51 -2.29 11.07
N VAL A 38 -13.33 -3.07 12.15
CA VAL A 38 -13.21 -2.52 13.51
C VAL A 38 -12.02 -1.56 13.60
N LEU A 39 -10.88 -1.92 13.01
CA LEU A 39 -9.70 -1.07 13.02
C LEU A 39 -9.88 0.18 12.15
N LEU A 40 -10.56 0.08 11.00
CA LEU A 40 -10.94 1.22 10.19
C LEU A 40 -11.81 2.20 11.00
N CYS A 41 -12.87 1.72 11.66
CA CYS A 41 -13.72 2.57 12.50
C CYS A 41 -12.93 3.24 13.63
N LEU A 42 -11.98 2.51 14.24
CA LEU A 42 -11.11 3.06 15.27
C LEU A 42 -10.19 4.17 14.72
N LEU A 43 -9.53 3.93 13.58
CA LEU A 43 -8.63 4.89 12.95
C LEU A 43 -9.37 6.15 12.49
N VAL A 44 -10.53 5.98 11.85
CA VAL A 44 -11.39 7.10 11.43
C VAL A 44 -11.88 7.87 12.66
N GLY A 45 -12.38 7.19 13.69
CA GLY A 45 -12.85 7.84 14.91
C GLY A 45 -11.74 8.63 15.62
N ILE A 46 -10.52 8.08 15.70
CA ILE A 46 -9.34 8.79 16.23
C ILE A 46 -9.00 9.99 15.33
N GLY A 47 -9.00 9.81 14.01
CA GLY A 47 -8.73 10.87 13.05
C GLY A 47 -9.68 12.05 13.19
N THR A 48 -10.99 11.79 13.23
CA THR A 48 -12.03 12.79 13.44
C THR A 48 -11.91 13.46 14.81
N ALA A 49 -11.57 12.71 15.88
CA ALA A 49 -11.36 13.29 17.20
C ALA A 49 -10.14 14.23 17.23
N ILE A 50 -9.02 13.85 16.59
CA ILE A 50 -7.84 14.71 16.45
C ILE A 50 -8.20 15.97 15.64
N ALA A 51 -8.92 15.81 14.51
CA ALA A 51 -9.38 16.93 13.69
C ALA A 51 -10.26 17.89 14.50
N ALA A 52 -11.19 17.37 15.31
CA ALA A 52 -12.04 18.18 16.17
C ALA A 52 -11.26 18.97 17.23
N VAL A 53 -10.33 18.31 17.94
CA VAL A 53 -9.53 18.94 19.02
C VAL A 53 -8.55 19.98 18.46
N THR A 54 -8.08 19.79 17.22
CA THR A 54 -7.18 20.73 16.55
C THR A 54 -7.92 21.83 15.78
N GLY A 55 -9.26 21.89 15.86
CA GLY A 55 -10.07 22.91 15.22
C GLY A 55 -10.05 22.85 13.69
N ARG A 56 -9.88 21.66 13.12
CA ARG A 56 -9.85 21.48 11.66
C ARG A 56 -11.24 21.71 11.03
N PRO A 57 -11.29 22.19 9.77
CA PRO A 57 -12.54 22.32 9.03
C PRO A 57 -13.28 20.98 8.91
N THR A 58 -14.59 21.06 8.75
CA THR A 58 -15.44 19.91 8.43
C THR A 58 -15.30 19.53 6.96
N GLY A 59 -15.28 18.23 6.68
CA GLY A 59 -15.37 17.68 5.34
C GLY A 59 -16.80 17.67 4.79
N PRO A 60 -16.99 17.12 3.57
CA PRO A 60 -18.29 17.05 2.90
C PRO A 60 -19.35 16.23 3.65
N ASP A 61 -18.91 15.31 4.51
CA ASP A 61 -19.74 14.46 5.37
C ASP A 61 -20.19 15.15 6.66
N GLY A 62 -19.79 16.42 6.87
CA GLY A 62 -20.11 17.20 8.06
C GLY A 62 -19.24 16.85 9.27
N LEU A 63 -18.23 16.00 9.12
CA LEU A 63 -17.31 15.62 10.19
C LEU A 63 -15.98 16.38 10.07
N PRO A 64 -15.30 16.73 11.18
CA PRO A 64 -13.94 17.28 11.13
C PRO A 64 -12.96 16.37 10.37
N ALA A 65 -12.23 16.94 9.41
CA ALA A 65 -11.32 16.21 8.52
C ALA A 65 -9.84 16.59 8.75
N LEU A 66 -8.90 15.69 8.50
CA LEU A 66 -7.46 15.99 8.62
C LEU A 66 -6.89 16.68 7.38
N GLY A 67 -7.72 16.83 6.35
CA GLY A 67 -7.35 17.35 5.04
C GLY A 67 -6.76 16.25 4.15
N ALA A 68 -6.67 16.53 2.85
CA ALA A 68 -6.36 15.55 1.80
C ALA A 68 -5.24 14.55 2.16
N LEU A 69 -4.05 15.03 2.56
CA LEU A 69 -2.94 14.15 2.94
C LEU A 69 -3.23 13.32 4.20
N GLY A 70 -3.86 13.93 5.22
CA GLY A 70 -4.16 13.23 6.48
C GLY A 70 -5.22 12.14 6.27
N ASP A 71 -6.25 12.45 5.50
CA ASP A 71 -7.34 11.52 5.19
C ASP A 71 -6.84 10.37 4.29
N LEU A 72 -5.98 10.68 3.30
CA LEU A 72 -5.28 9.67 2.51
C LEU A 72 -4.41 8.75 3.37
N VAL A 73 -3.65 9.30 4.32
CA VAL A 73 -2.82 8.49 5.23
C VAL A 73 -3.68 7.55 6.08
N LEU A 74 -4.82 8.03 6.61
CA LEU A 74 -5.76 7.18 7.35
C LEU A 74 -6.31 6.06 6.48
N LEU A 75 -6.69 6.36 5.25
CA LEU A 75 -7.17 5.37 4.28
C LEU A 75 -6.10 4.31 3.97
N LEU A 76 -4.90 4.72 3.60
CA LEU A 76 -3.78 3.82 3.30
C LEU A 76 -3.42 2.95 4.51
N ALA A 77 -3.41 3.53 5.72
CA ALA A 77 -3.15 2.81 6.95
C ALA A 77 -4.23 1.76 7.25
N ALA A 78 -5.51 2.12 7.07
CA ALA A 78 -6.63 1.20 7.28
C ALA A 78 -6.57 0.00 6.32
N ILE A 79 -6.26 0.23 5.04
CA ILE A 79 -6.08 -0.85 4.06
C ILE A 79 -4.87 -1.71 4.41
N ALA A 80 -3.73 -1.10 4.71
CA ALA A 80 -2.50 -1.81 5.12
C ALA A 80 -2.74 -2.73 6.33
N ALA A 81 -3.67 -2.35 7.20
CA ALA A 81 -4.01 -3.12 8.39
C ALA A 81 -4.70 -4.45 8.11
N ALA A 82 -5.22 -4.69 6.90
CA ALA A 82 -5.74 -6.01 6.51
C ALA A 82 -4.64 -7.09 6.47
N LEU A 83 -3.39 -6.70 6.20
CA LEU A 83 -2.24 -7.62 6.07
C LEU A 83 -2.04 -8.51 7.30
N PRO A 84 -1.93 -8.00 8.54
CA PRO A 84 -1.80 -8.86 9.72
C PRO A 84 -3.01 -9.78 9.88
N PHE A 85 -4.25 -9.33 9.66
CA PHE A 85 -5.42 -10.19 9.78
C PHE A 85 -5.40 -11.37 8.80
N VAL A 86 -4.91 -11.17 7.57
CA VAL A 86 -4.73 -12.27 6.60
C VAL A 86 -3.73 -13.31 7.13
N LEU A 87 -2.59 -12.85 7.68
CA LEU A 87 -1.57 -13.74 8.23
C LEU A 87 -2.08 -14.50 9.47
N LEU A 88 -2.83 -13.81 10.34
CA LEU A 88 -3.47 -14.40 11.51
C LEU A 88 -4.55 -15.42 11.12
N ALA A 89 -5.37 -15.11 10.12
CA ALA A 89 -6.37 -16.03 9.59
C ALA A 89 -5.73 -17.30 9.02
N ALA A 90 -4.61 -17.19 8.30
CA ALA A 90 -3.86 -18.36 7.86
C ALA A 90 -3.28 -19.16 9.05
N ARG A 91 -2.68 -18.46 10.02
CA ARG A 91 -1.93 -19.08 11.12
C ARG A 91 -2.79 -19.72 12.20
N TRP A 92 -3.87 -19.05 12.59
CA TRP A 92 -4.73 -19.43 13.71
C TRP A 92 -6.00 -20.08 13.21
N VAL A 93 -6.68 -19.49 12.23
CA VAL A 93 -7.95 -20.04 11.74
C VAL A 93 -7.73 -21.23 10.83
N GLN A 94 -6.85 -21.16 9.82
CA GLN A 94 -6.58 -22.31 8.93
C GLN A 94 -5.50 -23.26 9.46
N ALA A 95 -4.82 -22.90 10.55
CA ALA A 95 -3.71 -23.66 11.14
C ALA A 95 -2.65 -24.12 10.11
N ARG A 96 -2.33 -23.25 9.15
CA ARG A 96 -1.21 -23.43 8.21
C ARG A 96 -0.12 -22.39 8.47
N PRO A 97 1.13 -22.58 8.03
CA PRO A 97 2.15 -21.54 8.17
C PRO A 97 1.71 -20.25 7.46
N ALA A 98 1.81 -19.09 8.12
CA ALA A 98 1.27 -17.84 7.58
C ALA A 98 1.87 -17.46 6.22
N GLY A 99 3.18 -17.69 6.05
CA GLY A 99 3.88 -17.35 4.82
C GLY A 99 3.48 -18.20 3.59
N THR A 100 2.62 -19.22 3.73
CA THR A 100 2.01 -19.88 2.56
C THR A 100 1.01 -18.98 1.84
N VAL A 101 0.61 -17.86 2.45
CA VAL A 101 -0.09 -16.78 1.75
C VAL A 101 0.88 -16.03 0.82
N SER A 102 2.17 -15.91 1.18
CA SER A 102 3.15 -15.16 0.40
C SER A 102 3.63 -15.91 -0.84
N SER A 103 3.98 -17.19 -0.67
CA SER A 103 4.49 -18.04 -1.76
C SER A 103 4.41 -19.52 -1.42
N VAL A 104 4.66 -20.37 -2.43
CA VAL A 104 4.81 -21.82 -2.29
C VAL A 104 5.95 -22.24 -1.37
N LEU A 105 6.93 -21.36 -1.11
CA LEU A 105 8.04 -21.61 -0.19
C LEU A 105 7.73 -21.19 1.26
N GLY A 106 6.52 -20.70 1.52
CA GLY A 106 6.12 -20.27 2.86
C GLY A 106 6.77 -18.97 3.33
N ARG A 107 7.31 -18.15 2.42
CA ARG A 107 7.96 -16.86 2.72
C ARG A 107 7.97 -15.95 1.51
N LEU A 108 8.11 -14.64 1.73
CA LEU A 108 8.34 -13.68 0.65
C LEU A 108 9.76 -13.85 0.10
N ARG A 109 9.89 -13.98 -1.23
CA ARG A 109 11.18 -14.13 -1.91
C ARG A 109 11.75 -12.75 -2.22
N TRP A 110 12.34 -12.08 -1.22
CA TRP A 110 12.85 -10.69 -1.34
C TRP A 110 13.71 -10.42 -2.57
N ARG A 111 14.65 -11.32 -2.88
CA ARG A 111 15.48 -11.20 -4.10
C ARG A 111 14.63 -11.19 -5.36
N TRP A 112 13.62 -12.06 -5.43
CA TRP A 112 12.69 -12.14 -6.56
C TRP A 112 11.78 -10.91 -6.64
N LEU A 113 11.26 -10.44 -5.50
CA LEU A 113 10.51 -9.19 -5.42
C LEU A 113 11.31 -8.01 -5.99
N GLY A 114 12.59 -7.88 -5.65
CA GLY A 114 13.46 -6.85 -6.22
C GLY A 114 13.59 -6.94 -7.74
N TRP A 115 13.70 -8.15 -8.30
CA TRP A 115 13.70 -8.33 -9.75
C TRP A 115 12.37 -7.95 -10.41
N CYS A 116 11.25 -8.30 -9.78
CA CYS A 116 9.94 -7.87 -10.26
C CYS A 116 9.80 -6.34 -10.21
N ALA A 117 10.26 -5.70 -9.12
CA ALA A 117 10.25 -4.24 -9.00
C ALA A 117 11.10 -3.55 -10.08
N LEU A 118 12.28 -4.09 -10.39
CA LEU A 118 13.13 -3.58 -11.48
C LEU A 118 12.46 -3.65 -12.86
N VAL A 119 11.58 -4.64 -13.08
CA VAL A 119 10.79 -4.75 -14.32
C VAL A 119 9.53 -3.88 -14.25
N ALA A 120 8.95 -3.69 -13.07
CA ALA A 120 7.75 -2.89 -12.86
C ALA A 120 8.00 -1.39 -13.08
N VAL A 121 9.15 -0.84 -12.67
CA VAL A 121 9.49 0.58 -12.87
C VAL A 121 9.35 1.02 -14.33
N PRO A 122 10.07 0.44 -15.30
CA PRO A 122 9.91 0.84 -16.70
C PRO A 122 8.51 0.53 -17.24
N ALA A 123 7.83 -0.52 -16.76
CA ALA A 123 6.46 -0.82 -17.17
C ALA A 123 5.50 0.32 -16.78
N VAL A 124 5.56 0.80 -15.54
CA VAL A 124 4.70 1.89 -15.05
C VAL A 124 5.06 3.24 -15.68
N LEU A 125 6.34 3.50 -15.95
CA LEU A 125 6.74 4.69 -16.71
C LEU A 125 6.20 4.66 -18.15
N LEU A 126 6.19 3.49 -18.79
CA LEU A 126 5.57 3.31 -20.11
C LEU A 126 4.04 3.45 -20.05
N LEU A 127 3.41 2.98 -18.98
CA LEU A 127 1.98 3.21 -18.73
C LEU A 127 1.70 4.71 -18.69
N LEU A 128 2.36 5.44 -17.78
CA LEU A 128 2.11 6.86 -17.59
C LEU A 128 2.42 7.67 -18.85
N GLY A 129 3.62 7.49 -19.43
CA GLY A 129 4.03 8.21 -20.63
C GLY A 129 3.19 7.83 -21.86
N GLY A 130 2.80 6.57 -21.99
CA GLY A 130 1.94 6.10 -23.06
C GLY A 130 0.53 6.65 -22.96
N SER A 131 -0.04 6.71 -21.75
CA SER A 131 -1.38 7.27 -21.52
C SER A 131 -1.42 8.77 -21.79
N PHE A 132 -0.43 9.54 -21.30
CA PHE A 132 -0.33 10.96 -21.64
C PHE A 132 -0.08 11.20 -23.13
N GLY A 133 0.77 10.37 -23.76
CA GLY A 133 1.02 10.46 -25.20
C GLY A 133 -0.23 10.16 -26.02
N LEU A 134 -1.01 9.14 -25.65
CA LEU A 134 -2.25 8.80 -26.32
C LEU A 134 -3.31 9.89 -26.13
N LEU A 135 -3.46 10.41 -24.91
CA LEU A 135 -4.36 11.53 -24.62
C LEU A 135 -4.04 12.77 -25.46
N ALA A 136 -2.75 13.10 -25.60
CA ALA A 136 -2.30 14.21 -26.44
C ALA A 136 -2.60 14.00 -27.93
N LEU A 137 -2.60 12.75 -28.40
CA LEU A 137 -2.92 12.39 -29.79
C LEU A 137 -4.42 12.35 -30.07
N THR A 138 -5.24 11.95 -29.09
CA THR A 138 -6.70 11.85 -29.25
C THR A 138 -7.39 13.19 -29.05
N GLY A 139 -6.72 14.17 -28.44
CA GLY A 139 -7.29 15.48 -28.15
C GLY A 139 -8.48 15.40 -27.19
N SER A 140 -8.62 14.29 -26.45
CA SER A 140 -9.69 14.05 -25.49
C SER A 140 -9.47 14.76 -24.15
N ALA A 141 -8.43 15.58 -24.06
CA ALA A 141 -8.33 16.57 -22.99
C ALA A 141 -9.37 17.66 -23.28
N ASP A 142 -10.43 17.71 -22.49
CA ASP A 142 -11.35 18.85 -22.50
C ASP A 142 -10.52 20.13 -22.33
N GLY A 143 -10.65 21.02 -23.32
CA GLY A 143 -9.82 22.22 -23.44
C GLY A 143 -9.98 23.19 -22.28
N ASP A 144 -8.94 24.01 -22.08
CA ASP A 144 -8.91 25.27 -21.32
C ASP A 144 -9.07 25.25 -19.79
N GLU A 145 -9.15 24.09 -19.12
CA GLU A 145 -8.79 24.05 -17.69
C GLU A 145 -7.27 24.09 -17.58
N ALA A 146 -6.71 25.30 -17.44
CA ALA A 146 -5.32 25.44 -17.02
C ALA A 146 -5.14 24.59 -15.77
N VAL A 147 -4.39 23.48 -15.87
CA VAL A 147 -4.04 22.64 -14.73
C VAL A 147 -3.31 23.54 -13.75
N GLY A 148 -4.07 24.15 -12.83
CA GLY A 148 -3.53 24.96 -11.77
C GLY A 148 -2.56 24.06 -11.05
N THR A 149 -1.28 24.43 -11.04
CA THR A 149 -0.31 23.65 -10.27
C THR A 149 -0.71 23.85 -8.81
N GLY A 150 -1.49 22.93 -8.25
CA GLY A 150 -1.78 22.84 -6.81
C GLY A 150 -0.53 22.51 -6.00
N TRP A 151 0.65 22.89 -6.51
CA TRP A 151 1.96 22.55 -5.99
C TRP A 151 2.04 22.90 -4.51
N PRO A 152 2.20 21.91 -3.62
CA PRO A 152 2.12 22.13 -2.17
C PRO A 152 3.41 22.74 -1.59
N GLY A 153 4.36 23.17 -2.44
CA GLY A 153 5.71 23.54 -2.02
C GLY A 153 6.58 22.31 -1.70
N TRP A 154 7.90 22.51 -1.66
CA TRP A 154 8.85 21.43 -1.37
C TRP A 154 8.60 20.76 -0.01
N ALA A 155 8.26 21.52 1.02
CA ALA A 155 8.00 20.97 2.35
C ALA A 155 6.77 20.05 2.36
N GLY A 156 5.66 20.50 1.74
CA GLY A 156 4.43 19.69 1.63
C GLY A 156 4.64 18.45 0.78
N PHE A 157 5.30 18.61 -0.37
CA PHE A 157 5.63 17.51 -1.27
C PHE A 157 6.54 16.45 -0.61
N LEU A 158 7.64 16.88 0.03
CA LEU A 158 8.56 15.95 0.71
C LEU A 158 7.89 15.26 1.91
N GLY A 159 7.02 15.97 2.64
CA GLY A 159 6.21 15.38 3.70
C GLY A 159 5.28 14.27 3.17
N ALA A 160 4.56 14.55 2.09
CA ALA A 160 3.72 13.55 1.41
C ALA A 160 4.56 12.38 0.90
N LEU A 161 5.69 12.65 0.23
CA LEU A 161 6.57 11.62 -0.32
C LEU A 161 7.06 10.64 0.74
N VAL A 162 7.48 11.11 1.92
CA VAL A 162 7.91 10.24 3.03
C VAL A 162 6.78 9.32 3.48
N LEU A 163 5.57 9.87 3.64
CA LEU A 163 4.40 9.11 4.06
C LEU A 163 3.98 8.08 3.00
N LEU A 164 3.98 8.46 1.72
CA LEU A 164 3.66 7.56 0.61
C LEU A 164 4.67 6.41 0.51
N LEU A 165 5.97 6.70 0.60
CA LEU A 165 7.02 5.67 0.60
C LEU A 165 6.91 4.71 1.79
N LEU A 166 6.40 5.18 2.92
CA LEU A 166 6.21 4.37 4.11
C LEU A 166 4.94 3.51 4.03
N LEU A 167 3.81 4.05 3.58
CA LEU A 167 2.50 3.39 3.66
C LEU A 167 2.11 2.62 2.41
N VAL A 168 2.34 3.16 1.21
CA VAL A 168 1.87 2.56 -0.06
C VAL A 168 2.40 1.13 -0.24
N PRO A 169 3.68 0.80 0.09
CA PRO A 169 4.15 -0.58 0.01
C PRO A 169 3.33 -1.58 0.84
N PHE A 170 2.88 -1.19 2.03
CA PHE A 170 2.08 -2.05 2.89
C PHE A 170 0.61 -2.08 2.47
N GLN A 171 0.06 -0.96 1.99
CA GLN A 171 -1.29 -0.90 1.44
C GLN A 171 -1.42 -1.84 0.24
N ALA A 172 -0.58 -1.67 -0.78
CA ALA A 172 -0.61 -2.51 -1.96
C ALA A 172 -0.32 -3.98 -1.61
N ALA A 173 0.62 -4.25 -0.70
CA ALA A 173 0.83 -5.61 -0.21
C ALA A 173 -0.42 -6.18 0.48
N ALA A 174 -1.12 -5.43 1.34
CA ALA A 174 -2.32 -5.89 2.01
C ALA A 174 -3.40 -6.30 1.01
N GLU A 175 -3.65 -5.50 -0.02
CA GLU A 175 -4.59 -5.84 -1.09
C GLU A 175 -4.16 -7.12 -1.83
N GLU A 176 -2.90 -7.24 -2.22
CA GLU A 176 -2.41 -8.44 -2.87
C GLU A 176 -2.55 -9.69 -1.98
N TYR A 177 -2.31 -9.56 -0.67
CA TYR A 177 -2.54 -10.62 0.31
C TYR A 177 -4.01 -10.98 0.48
N VAL A 178 -4.93 -10.01 0.41
CA VAL A 178 -6.38 -10.26 0.48
C VAL A 178 -6.88 -10.93 -0.80
N PHE A 179 -6.64 -10.34 -1.97
CA PHE A 179 -7.23 -10.80 -3.22
C PHE A 179 -6.49 -11.99 -3.83
N ARG A 180 -5.16 -11.91 -3.96
CA ARG A 180 -4.33 -12.94 -4.63
C ARG A 180 -3.79 -13.96 -3.62
N GLY A 181 -3.68 -13.57 -2.35
CA GLY A 181 -3.25 -14.46 -1.27
C GLY A 181 -4.41 -15.28 -0.69
N TRP A 182 -5.35 -14.60 -0.04
CA TRP A 182 -6.43 -15.21 0.71
C TRP A 182 -7.55 -15.71 -0.19
N LEU A 183 -8.21 -14.82 -0.91
CA LEU A 183 -9.41 -15.12 -1.71
C LEU A 183 -9.11 -16.12 -2.84
N LEU A 184 -8.00 -15.95 -3.55
CA LEU A 184 -7.57 -16.90 -4.57
C LEU A 184 -7.38 -18.30 -3.99
N GLN A 185 -6.76 -18.43 -2.82
CA GLN A 185 -6.58 -19.73 -2.17
C GLN A 185 -7.85 -20.27 -1.52
N LEU A 186 -8.79 -19.40 -1.11
CA LEU A 186 -10.11 -19.74 -0.60
C LEU A 186 -10.88 -20.58 -1.63
N VAL A 187 -10.97 -20.08 -2.85
CA VAL A 187 -11.62 -20.74 -3.99
C VAL A 187 -10.81 -21.95 -4.46
N GLY A 188 -9.48 -21.85 -4.45
CA GLY A 188 -8.60 -22.94 -4.84
C GLY A 188 -8.62 -24.17 -3.92
N VAL A 189 -9.26 -24.09 -2.74
CA VAL A 189 -9.59 -25.31 -1.99
C VAL A 189 -10.69 -26.10 -2.69
N LEU A 190 -11.66 -25.43 -3.29
CA LEU A 190 -12.84 -26.04 -3.89
C LEU A 190 -12.54 -26.58 -5.29
N LEU A 191 -11.70 -25.86 -6.05
CA LEU A 191 -11.47 -26.12 -7.47
C LEU A 191 -10.00 -26.46 -7.75
N ARG A 192 -9.77 -27.41 -8.67
CA ARG A 192 -8.40 -27.77 -9.09
C ARG A 192 -7.80 -26.74 -10.04
N THR A 193 -8.63 -26.11 -10.86
CA THR A 193 -8.25 -25.06 -11.80
C THR A 193 -8.21 -23.68 -11.11
N PRO A 194 -7.23 -22.82 -11.40
CA PRO A 194 -7.13 -21.50 -10.79
C PRO A 194 -8.08 -20.46 -11.42
N TRP A 195 -8.61 -20.72 -12.63
CA TRP A 195 -9.31 -19.69 -13.42
C TRP A 195 -10.52 -19.06 -12.72
N PRO A 196 -11.43 -19.83 -12.08
CA PRO A 196 -12.57 -19.23 -11.38
C PRO A 196 -12.14 -18.38 -10.18
N ALA A 197 -11.05 -18.77 -9.50
CA ALA A 197 -10.47 -17.99 -8.41
C ALA A 197 -9.88 -16.67 -8.92
N ILE A 198 -9.17 -16.70 -10.06
CA ILE A 198 -8.59 -15.52 -10.72
C ILE A 198 -9.69 -14.55 -11.18
N ALA A 199 -10.75 -15.07 -11.80
CA ALA A 199 -11.88 -14.24 -12.26
C ALA A 199 -12.62 -13.58 -11.08
N LEU A 200 -12.97 -14.37 -10.05
CA LEU A 200 -13.70 -13.85 -8.89
C LEU A 200 -12.90 -12.76 -8.16
N GLN A 201 -11.63 -12.98 -7.89
CA GLN A 201 -10.81 -11.98 -7.19
C GLN A 201 -10.59 -10.71 -8.02
N ALA A 202 -10.51 -10.82 -9.35
CA ALA A 202 -10.32 -9.65 -10.21
C ALA A 202 -11.56 -8.76 -10.25
N VAL A 203 -12.75 -9.37 -10.32
CA VAL A 203 -14.04 -8.66 -10.24
C VAL A 203 -14.20 -8.00 -8.87
N LEU A 204 -13.93 -8.72 -7.78
CA LEU A 204 -14.03 -8.15 -6.44
C LEU A 204 -12.98 -7.05 -6.18
N PHE A 205 -11.81 -7.15 -6.80
CA PHE A 205 -10.78 -6.11 -6.74
C PHE A 205 -11.24 -4.83 -7.43
N ALA A 206 -11.82 -4.94 -8.63
CA ALA A 206 -12.40 -3.79 -9.33
C ALA A 206 -13.52 -3.14 -8.50
N PHE A 207 -14.46 -3.93 -7.97
CA PHE A 207 -15.52 -3.38 -7.10
C PHE A 207 -15.00 -2.70 -5.83
N ALA A 208 -13.89 -3.18 -5.25
CA ALA A 208 -13.28 -2.55 -4.08
C ALA A 208 -12.72 -1.15 -4.38
N HIS A 209 -12.46 -0.83 -5.64
CA HIS A 209 -12.04 0.51 -6.09
C HIS A 209 -13.22 1.38 -6.54
N GLY A 210 -14.45 0.84 -6.56
CA GLY A 210 -15.64 1.53 -7.05
C GLY A 210 -15.99 1.18 -8.49
N TRP A 211 -17.09 1.75 -8.97
CA TRP A 211 -17.54 1.56 -10.36
C TRP A 211 -16.80 2.48 -11.34
N GLY A 212 -16.61 3.74 -10.97
CA GLY A 212 -15.94 4.77 -11.78
C GLY A 212 -16.44 4.80 -13.22
N THR A 213 -15.51 4.83 -14.18
CA THR A 213 -15.83 4.67 -15.60
C THR A 213 -15.88 3.19 -16.00
N GLY A 214 -16.62 2.87 -17.05
CA GLY A 214 -16.62 1.50 -17.60
C GLY A 214 -15.24 1.01 -18.02
N TRP A 215 -14.34 1.93 -18.43
CA TRP A 215 -12.98 1.61 -18.84
C TRP A 215 -12.03 1.41 -17.66
N GLY A 216 -12.11 2.26 -16.62
CA GLY A 216 -11.31 2.09 -15.41
C GLY A 216 -11.70 0.82 -14.65
N PHE A 217 -13.00 0.51 -14.56
CA PHE A 217 -13.44 -0.78 -14.01
C PHE A 217 -12.89 -1.98 -14.81
N ALA A 218 -12.97 -1.92 -16.14
CA ALA A 218 -12.42 -2.95 -17.01
C ALA A 218 -10.88 -3.07 -16.87
N ASP A 219 -10.18 -1.95 -16.71
CA ASP A 219 -8.74 -1.92 -16.47
C ASP A 219 -8.37 -2.66 -15.20
N LEU A 220 -9.05 -2.34 -14.09
CA LEU A 220 -8.84 -3.00 -12.80
C LEU A 220 -9.14 -4.51 -12.86
N MET A 221 -10.17 -4.92 -13.61
CA MET A 221 -10.46 -6.33 -13.85
C MET A 221 -9.33 -7.02 -14.63
N VAL A 222 -8.83 -6.39 -15.70
CA VAL A 222 -7.75 -6.94 -16.52
C VAL A 222 -6.45 -7.02 -15.71
N MET A 223 -6.06 -5.93 -15.05
CA MET A 223 -4.87 -5.88 -14.20
C MET A 223 -4.97 -6.92 -13.09
N GLY A 224 -6.09 -6.95 -12.36
CA GLY A 224 -6.33 -7.94 -11.30
C GLY A 224 -6.26 -9.38 -11.81
N GLY A 225 -6.78 -9.65 -13.00
CA GLY A 225 -6.70 -10.94 -13.67
C GLY A 225 -5.26 -11.34 -14.03
N VAL A 226 -4.50 -10.44 -14.65
CA VAL A 226 -3.09 -10.65 -15.03
C VAL A 226 -2.23 -10.89 -13.79
N LEU A 227 -2.40 -10.09 -12.73
CA LEU A 227 -1.65 -10.24 -11.48
C LEU A 227 -2.02 -11.53 -10.73
N GLY A 228 -3.30 -11.91 -10.71
CA GLY A 228 -3.74 -13.20 -10.19
C GLY A 228 -3.14 -14.38 -10.96
N TRP A 229 -3.09 -14.29 -12.29
CA TRP A 229 -2.45 -15.30 -13.13
C TRP A 229 -0.93 -15.39 -12.88
N LEU A 230 -0.23 -14.26 -12.84
CA LEU A 230 1.21 -14.22 -12.52
C LEU A 230 1.50 -14.81 -11.14
N THR A 231 0.64 -14.55 -10.16
CA THR A 231 0.77 -15.11 -8.81
C THR A 231 0.77 -16.63 -8.85
N VAL A 232 -0.19 -17.25 -9.57
CA VAL A 232 -0.25 -18.70 -9.73
C VAL A 232 0.94 -19.23 -10.52
N ARG A 233 1.32 -18.57 -11.61
CA ARG A 233 2.40 -19.03 -12.51
C ARG A 233 3.79 -18.91 -11.91
N THR A 234 4.02 -17.95 -11.02
CA THR A 234 5.31 -17.72 -10.34
C THR A 234 5.34 -18.32 -8.93
N GLY A 235 4.22 -18.85 -8.45
CA GLY A 235 4.11 -19.50 -7.15
C GLY A 235 4.16 -18.53 -5.96
N GLY A 236 3.79 -17.27 -6.13
CA GLY A 236 3.81 -16.28 -5.04
C GLY A 236 3.42 -14.87 -5.48
N LEU A 237 3.20 -14.01 -4.49
CA LEU A 237 2.66 -12.65 -4.66
C LEU A 237 3.66 -11.62 -5.20
N GLU A 238 4.95 -11.95 -5.27
CA GLU A 238 6.01 -10.95 -5.44
C GLU A 238 5.87 -10.13 -6.72
N ALA A 239 5.46 -10.75 -7.83
CA ALA A 239 5.27 -10.03 -9.09
C ALA A 239 4.08 -9.06 -9.05
N ALA A 240 3.02 -9.45 -8.32
CA ALA A 240 1.83 -8.62 -8.18
C ALA A 240 2.10 -7.45 -7.22
N ILE A 241 2.71 -7.73 -6.05
CA ILE A 241 3.14 -6.69 -5.10
C ILE A 241 4.06 -5.69 -5.77
N ALA A 242 5.07 -6.14 -6.52
CA ALA A 242 5.99 -5.23 -7.18
C ALA A 242 5.31 -4.27 -8.16
N LEU A 243 4.45 -4.77 -9.05
CA LEU A 243 3.77 -3.92 -10.01
C LEU A 243 2.82 -2.95 -9.32
N HIS A 244 2.04 -3.45 -8.36
CA HIS A 244 1.05 -2.65 -7.65
C HIS A 244 1.71 -1.54 -6.81
N VAL A 245 2.78 -1.85 -6.07
CA VAL A 245 3.52 -0.86 -5.28
C VAL A 245 4.10 0.24 -6.18
N VAL A 246 4.74 -0.13 -7.28
CA VAL A 246 5.33 0.86 -8.20
C VAL A 246 4.23 1.69 -8.87
N ASN A 247 3.14 1.06 -9.30
CA ASN A 247 2.00 1.75 -9.91
C ASN A 247 1.44 2.81 -8.95
N ASN A 248 1.09 2.41 -7.73
CA ASN A 248 0.48 3.33 -6.77
C ASN A 248 1.46 4.40 -6.30
N LEU A 249 2.75 4.08 -6.10
CA LEU A 249 3.74 5.09 -5.73
C LEU A 249 3.88 6.15 -6.82
N VAL A 250 3.99 5.75 -8.09
CA VAL A 250 4.10 6.71 -9.20
C VAL A 250 2.84 7.57 -9.29
N SER A 251 1.65 6.97 -9.21
CA SER A 251 0.39 7.70 -9.27
C SER A 251 0.23 8.68 -8.10
N PHE A 252 0.43 8.23 -6.85
CA PHE A 252 0.29 9.12 -5.68
C PHE A 252 1.38 10.18 -5.61
N VAL A 253 2.61 9.91 -6.05
CA VAL A 253 3.66 10.94 -6.12
C VAL A 253 3.35 11.97 -7.19
N GLY A 254 2.79 11.55 -8.34
CA GLY A 254 2.27 12.47 -9.35
C GLY A 254 1.15 13.35 -8.81
N ALA A 255 0.16 12.75 -8.15
CA ALA A 255 -0.93 13.46 -7.48
C ALA A 255 -0.41 14.44 -6.41
N ALA A 256 0.58 14.04 -5.61
CA ALA A 256 1.23 14.92 -4.62
C ALA A 256 1.89 16.13 -5.28
N ALA A 257 2.56 15.95 -6.42
CA ALA A 257 3.17 17.05 -7.16
C ALA A 257 2.14 18.00 -7.78
N LEU A 258 0.95 17.50 -8.11
CA LEU A 258 -0.15 18.32 -8.64
C LEU A 258 -1.05 18.93 -7.54
N GLY A 259 -0.84 18.58 -6.27
CA GLY A 259 -1.71 19.00 -5.16
C GLY A 259 -3.05 18.25 -5.10
N GLN A 260 -3.16 17.11 -5.77
CA GLN A 260 -4.39 16.36 -6.00
C GLN A 260 -4.46 15.09 -5.14
N LEU A 261 -4.09 15.20 -3.85
CA LEU A 261 -4.14 14.07 -2.90
C LEU A 261 -5.53 13.82 -2.31
N GLY A 262 -6.58 14.36 -2.94
CA GLY A 262 -7.96 14.08 -2.57
C GLY A 262 -8.29 12.59 -2.72
N ILE A 263 -9.34 12.15 -2.04
CA ILE A 263 -9.83 10.76 -2.07
C ILE A 263 -11.13 10.62 -2.87
N ASP A 264 -11.53 11.68 -3.57
CA ASP A 264 -12.78 11.75 -4.34
C ASP A 264 -12.68 10.97 -5.66
N GLU A 265 -11.46 10.85 -6.20
CA GLU A 265 -11.15 10.06 -7.38
C GLU A 265 -10.40 8.78 -7.01
N THR A 266 -10.66 7.73 -7.78
CA THR A 266 -10.07 6.41 -7.61
C THR A 266 -9.46 5.93 -8.91
N ALA A 267 -8.71 4.83 -8.86
CA ALA A 267 -8.23 4.17 -10.07
C ALA A 267 -9.36 3.69 -11.01
N ALA A 268 -10.61 3.56 -10.51
CA ALA A 268 -11.76 3.19 -11.33
C ALA A 268 -12.21 4.34 -12.26
N ASP A 269 -11.79 5.57 -12.01
CA ASP A 269 -12.16 6.75 -12.79
C ASP A 269 -11.25 6.96 -14.02
N ALA A 270 -10.31 6.03 -14.26
CA ALA A 270 -9.37 6.11 -15.36
C ALA A 270 -10.05 6.18 -16.74
N PRO A 271 -9.52 6.99 -17.68
CA PRO A 271 -10.07 7.11 -19.02
C PRO A 271 -9.66 5.93 -19.91
N TRP A 272 -10.29 5.82 -21.09
CA TRP A 272 -10.08 4.68 -21.98
C TRP A 272 -8.66 4.62 -22.57
N GLU A 273 -7.97 5.75 -22.71
CA GLU A 273 -6.58 5.83 -23.15
C GLU A 273 -5.67 5.08 -22.17
N MET A 274 -5.94 5.24 -20.86
CA MET A 274 -5.22 4.53 -19.83
C MET A 274 -5.46 3.03 -19.91
N PHE A 275 -6.71 2.61 -20.12
CA PHE A 275 -7.06 1.19 -20.32
C PHE A 275 -6.29 0.56 -21.49
N VAL A 276 -6.27 1.20 -22.67
CA VAL A 276 -5.59 0.65 -23.86
C VAL A 276 -4.10 0.47 -23.62
N VAL A 277 -3.44 1.48 -23.04
CA VAL A 277 -2.00 1.43 -22.75
C VAL A 277 -1.70 0.41 -21.64
N SER A 278 -2.51 0.40 -20.58
CA SER A 278 -2.42 -0.53 -19.47
C SER A 278 -2.54 -1.99 -19.92
N LEU A 279 -3.45 -2.30 -20.85
CA LEU A 279 -3.57 -3.65 -21.42
C LEU A 279 -2.24 -4.13 -22.04
N LEU A 280 -1.58 -3.28 -22.84
CA LEU A 280 -0.30 -3.58 -23.47
C LEU A 280 0.83 -3.71 -22.46
N VAL A 281 0.89 -2.78 -21.50
CA VAL A 281 1.92 -2.76 -20.45
C VAL A 281 1.79 -3.97 -19.53
N ASN A 282 0.59 -4.32 -19.07
CA ASN A 282 0.33 -5.47 -18.23
C ASN A 282 0.71 -6.79 -18.94
N ALA A 283 0.37 -6.91 -20.22
CA ALA A 283 0.81 -8.06 -21.03
C ALA A 283 2.34 -8.12 -21.16
N GLY A 284 2.99 -6.98 -21.44
CA GLY A 284 4.44 -6.87 -21.55
C GLY A 284 5.16 -7.23 -20.24
N TYR A 285 4.69 -6.69 -19.12
CA TYR A 285 5.17 -7.00 -17.78
C TYR A 285 5.06 -8.50 -17.49
N ALA A 286 3.90 -9.10 -17.78
CA ALA A 286 3.69 -10.52 -17.56
C ALA A 286 4.62 -11.40 -18.39
N VAL A 287 4.82 -11.07 -19.68
CA VAL A 287 5.78 -11.78 -20.54
C VAL A 287 7.21 -11.66 -20.00
N ALA A 288 7.63 -10.47 -19.58
CA ALA A 288 8.96 -10.23 -19.03
C ALA A 288 9.20 -11.02 -17.73
N VAL A 289 8.26 -10.96 -16.79
CA VAL A 289 8.32 -11.70 -15.51
C VAL A 289 8.37 -13.20 -15.76
N LEU A 290 7.53 -13.74 -16.65
CA LEU A 290 7.53 -15.18 -16.96
C LEU A 290 8.80 -15.64 -17.67
N ARG A 291 9.39 -14.82 -18.53
CA ARG A 291 10.71 -15.12 -19.13
C ARG A 291 11.78 -15.15 -18.05
N LEU A 292 11.78 -14.18 -17.14
CA LEU A 292 12.76 -14.10 -16.06
C LEU A 292 12.60 -15.25 -15.04
N ALA A 293 11.36 -15.59 -14.65
CA ALA A 293 11.05 -16.70 -13.76
C ALA A 293 11.54 -18.04 -14.33
N ARG A 294 11.36 -18.26 -15.64
CA ARG A 294 11.90 -19.44 -16.34
C ARG A 294 13.42 -19.47 -16.33
N ARG A 295 14.07 -18.36 -16.68
CA ARG A 295 15.55 -18.25 -16.67
C ARG A 295 16.14 -18.51 -15.29
N ARG A 296 15.44 -18.10 -14.25
CA ARG A 296 15.84 -18.27 -12.84
C ARG A 296 15.36 -19.58 -12.21
N ARG A 297 14.67 -20.44 -12.95
CA ARG A 297 14.12 -21.73 -12.48
C ARG A 297 13.34 -21.60 -11.19
N LEU A 298 12.45 -20.61 -11.14
CA LEU A 298 11.71 -20.26 -9.94
C LEU A 298 10.82 -21.44 -9.48
N PRO A 299 10.84 -21.83 -8.18
CA PRO A 299 9.91 -22.83 -7.67
C PRO A 299 8.47 -22.34 -7.75
N THR A 300 7.60 -23.15 -8.36
CA THR A 300 6.17 -22.82 -8.60
C THR A 300 5.19 -23.71 -7.81
N VAL A 301 5.71 -24.69 -7.09
CA VAL A 301 4.96 -25.60 -6.22
C VAL A 301 5.65 -25.73 -4.86
N SER A 302 4.90 -26.19 -3.86
CA SER A 302 5.46 -26.44 -2.53
C SER A 302 6.59 -27.48 -2.60
N PRO A 303 7.68 -27.27 -1.85
CA PRO A 303 8.85 -28.15 -1.91
C PRO A 303 8.53 -29.53 -1.32
N GLU A 304 9.29 -30.54 -1.77
CA GLU A 304 9.37 -31.80 -1.05
C GLU A 304 9.88 -31.56 0.36
N ARG A 305 9.17 -32.12 1.35
CA ARG A 305 9.66 -32.16 2.72
C ARG A 305 10.84 -33.14 2.71
N PRO A 306 11.98 -32.86 3.36
CA PRO A 306 13.00 -33.88 3.55
C PRO A 306 12.33 -35.11 4.14
N ALA A 307 12.50 -36.28 3.51
CA ALA A 307 12.11 -37.53 4.14
C ALA A 307 12.81 -37.59 5.50
N PRO A 308 12.13 -38.00 6.59
CA PRO A 308 12.87 -38.36 7.80
C PRO A 308 13.94 -39.38 7.38
N PRO A 309 15.19 -39.25 7.87
CA PRO A 309 16.25 -40.16 7.49
C PRO A 309 15.77 -41.60 7.71
N PRO A 310 16.01 -42.53 6.75
CA PRO A 310 15.68 -43.93 6.93
C PRO A 310 16.46 -44.43 8.16
N GLY A 311 15.78 -44.55 9.28
CA GLY A 311 16.43 -44.79 10.58
C GLY A 311 15.60 -44.42 11.80
N TYR A 312 14.55 -43.60 11.68
CA TYR A 312 13.56 -43.49 12.76
C TYR A 312 12.47 -44.55 12.53
N PRO A 313 12.43 -45.65 13.32
CA PRO A 313 11.33 -46.60 13.21
C PRO A 313 10.03 -45.86 13.49
N ALA A 314 9.06 -45.99 12.58
CA ALA A 314 7.69 -45.63 12.87
C ALA A 314 7.29 -46.38 14.15
N ALA A 315 6.67 -45.69 15.10
CA ALA A 315 6.12 -46.33 16.29
C ALA A 315 5.12 -47.41 15.83
N VAL A 316 5.56 -48.66 15.85
CA VAL A 316 4.72 -49.82 15.55
C VAL A 316 3.66 -49.86 16.66
N PRO A 317 2.36 -49.88 16.33
CA PRO A 317 1.32 -50.04 17.34
C PRO A 317 1.51 -51.40 18.02
N GLY A 318 1.89 -51.41 19.31
CA GLY A 318 2.02 -52.63 20.11
C GLY A 318 3.31 -52.82 20.91
N HIS A 319 4.29 -51.90 20.87
CA HIS A 319 5.46 -52.01 21.74
C HIS A 319 5.26 -51.32 23.11
N PRO A 320 5.55 -51.99 24.24
CA PRO A 320 5.23 -51.49 25.58
C PRO A 320 6.29 -50.56 26.19
N PHE A 321 7.29 -50.10 25.44
CA PHE A 321 8.36 -49.28 26.02
C PHE A 321 8.14 -47.77 25.77
N PRO A 322 8.18 -46.92 26.81
CA PRO A 322 8.18 -45.48 26.63
C PRO A 322 9.46 -45.05 25.90
N ALA A 323 9.33 -44.06 25.01
CA ALA A 323 10.46 -43.42 24.36
C ALA A 323 11.50 -42.95 25.40
N PRO A 324 12.82 -43.13 25.19
CA PRO A 324 13.80 -42.61 26.12
C PRO A 324 13.74 -41.08 26.10
N ALA A 325 13.40 -40.49 27.25
CA ALA A 325 13.69 -39.10 27.49
C ALA A 325 15.22 -38.96 27.60
N HIS A 326 15.80 -38.10 26.77
CA HIS A 326 17.21 -37.69 26.73
C HIS A 326 18.20 -38.63 26.02
N PRO A 327 19.15 -38.09 25.25
CA PRO A 327 20.22 -38.88 24.65
C PRO A 327 21.21 -39.32 25.73
N ALA A 328 21.43 -40.63 25.84
CA ALA A 328 22.51 -41.18 26.65
C ALA A 328 23.87 -40.68 26.12
N ALA A 329 24.71 -40.18 27.03
CA ALA A 329 26.08 -39.82 26.72
C ALA A 329 26.88 -41.06 26.29
N ILE A 330 27.48 -41.00 25.10
CA ILE A 330 28.44 -42.00 24.62
C ILE A 330 29.77 -41.73 25.35
N PRO A 331 30.35 -42.66 26.12
CA PRO A 331 31.68 -42.48 26.69
C PRO A 331 32.74 -42.50 25.58
N GLY A 332 33.43 -41.39 25.31
CA GLY A 332 34.59 -41.40 24.40
C GLY A 332 34.95 -40.13 23.63
N HIS A 333 34.26 -39.00 23.78
CA HIS A 333 34.61 -37.77 23.03
C HIS A 333 34.93 -36.59 23.95
N PRO A 334 36.10 -35.92 23.79
CA PRO A 334 36.51 -34.81 24.64
C PRO A 334 36.03 -33.49 24.04
N PHE A 335 34.75 -33.17 24.16
CA PHE A 335 34.27 -31.80 23.98
C PHE A 335 33.16 -31.52 24.98
N ALA A 336 33.56 -31.06 26.16
CA ALA A 336 32.65 -30.47 27.13
C ALA A 336 32.25 -29.06 26.65
N VAL A 337 30.99 -28.89 26.27
CA VAL A 337 30.37 -27.58 26.09
C VAL A 337 29.86 -27.13 27.48
N PRO A 338 30.24 -25.96 28.01
CA PRO A 338 29.75 -25.52 29.31
C PRO A 338 28.24 -25.27 29.27
N ALA A 339 27.50 -25.93 30.16
CA ALA A 339 26.10 -25.67 30.42
C ALA A 339 25.91 -24.29 31.09
N HIS A 340 24.82 -23.60 30.73
CA HIS A 340 24.37 -22.37 31.39
C HIS A 340 24.20 -22.57 32.91
N PRO A 341 24.64 -21.64 33.77
CA PRO A 341 24.35 -21.72 35.20
C PRO A 341 22.95 -21.17 35.51
N GLY A 342 22.10 -22.02 36.09
CA GLY A 342 20.93 -21.59 36.86
C GLY A 342 21.35 -21.00 38.21
N ALA A 343 20.55 -20.04 38.67
CA ALA A 343 20.79 -19.15 39.79
C ALA A 343 21.11 -19.84 41.14
N GLY A 344 22.13 -19.32 41.82
CA GLY A 344 22.46 -19.64 43.21
C GLY A 344 23.37 -18.55 43.79
N SER A 345 22.88 -17.88 44.82
CA SER A 345 23.46 -16.81 45.64
C SER A 345 24.99 -16.83 45.84
N GLY A 346 25.64 -15.68 45.59
CA GLY A 346 26.99 -15.41 46.09
C GLY A 346 27.74 -14.36 45.25
N GLN A 347 27.94 -13.18 45.83
CA GLN A 347 28.95 -12.14 45.57
C GLN A 347 29.89 -12.33 44.34
N PRO A 348 29.96 -11.38 43.39
CA PRO A 348 30.96 -11.43 42.32
C PRO A 348 32.33 -10.89 42.80
N LEU A 349 33.37 -11.72 42.72
CA LEU A 349 34.78 -11.32 42.74
C LEU A 349 35.19 -10.81 41.33
N PRO A 350 35.83 -9.63 41.18
CA PRO A 350 36.33 -9.17 39.89
C PRO A 350 37.82 -9.48 39.67
N GLY A 351 38.16 -9.99 38.49
CA GLY A 351 39.52 -10.00 37.94
C GLY A 351 39.58 -10.66 36.56
N PRO A 352 40.60 -10.41 35.73
CA PRO A 352 41.42 -9.20 35.58
C PRO A 352 41.20 -8.61 34.16
N GLY A 353 40.78 -7.34 34.06
CA GLY A 353 40.66 -6.70 32.74
C GLY A 353 39.70 -5.53 32.60
N GLN A 354 39.20 -4.92 33.68
CA GLN A 354 38.45 -3.66 33.57
C GLN A 354 39.00 -2.58 34.51
N PRO A 355 39.05 -1.31 34.05
CA PRO A 355 39.56 -0.18 34.82
C PRO A 355 38.60 0.22 35.95
N LEU A 356 39.17 0.65 37.07
CA LEU A 356 38.50 1.03 38.31
C LEU A 356 37.55 2.24 38.13
N PRO A 357 36.36 2.27 38.78
CA PRO A 357 35.56 3.48 38.93
C PRO A 357 35.97 4.24 40.19
N GLY A 358 36.34 5.51 40.05
CA GLY A 358 36.65 6.36 41.19
C GLY A 358 36.69 7.84 40.84
N ALA A 359 35.86 8.60 41.56
CA ALA A 359 35.88 10.06 41.77
C ALA A 359 35.45 10.97 40.59
N GLY A 360 34.24 11.53 40.71
CA GLY A 360 34.01 12.93 40.33
C GLY A 360 34.03 13.82 41.59
N PRO A 361 33.80 15.14 41.47
CA PRO A 361 34.49 16.11 40.62
C PRO A 361 35.14 17.21 41.49
N PRO A 362 35.85 18.20 40.91
CA PRO A 362 35.41 19.59 41.17
C PRO A 362 35.54 20.52 39.92
N PRO A 363 35.03 21.77 40.00
CA PRO A 363 34.48 22.49 38.85
C PRO A 363 35.46 23.41 38.11
N LEU A 364 34.96 23.93 36.98
CA LEU A 364 35.52 24.95 36.09
C LEU A 364 36.11 26.18 36.82
N PRO A 365 37.08 26.87 36.21
CA PRO A 365 37.18 28.31 36.31
C PRO A 365 36.71 28.99 35.02
N ALA A 366 35.79 29.94 35.20
CA ALA A 366 35.58 31.07 34.31
C ALA A 366 36.64 32.15 34.59
N THR A 367 37.11 32.83 33.54
CA THR A 367 37.68 34.19 33.56
C THR A 367 37.60 34.71 32.11
N ASP A 368 36.67 35.63 31.82
CA ASP A 368 36.84 37.10 31.81
C ASP A 368 37.64 37.58 30.58
N GLN A 369 36.96 38.18 29.59
CA GLN A 369 36.69 39.61 29.48
C GLN A 369 37.92 40.50 29.72
N HIS A 370 38.48 41.02 28.63
CA HIS A 370 39.02 42.38 28.40
C HIS A 370 39.03 42.53 26.87
N GLY A 371 38.39 43.49 26.20
CA GLY A 371 38.19 44.89 26.55
C GLY A 371 39.04 45.74 25.60
N ARG A 372 38.47 46.22 24.48
CA ARG A 372 38.87 47.50 23.89
C ARG A 372 37.84 48.04 22.88
N GLN A 373 37.38 49.24 23.22
CA GLN A 373 36.56 50.15 22.44
C GLN A 373 37.36 50.81 21.31
N ASN A 374 36.66 51.24 20.26
CA ASN A 374 36.70 52.57 19.62
C ASN A 374 36.62 52.50 18.09
N GLY A 375 35.77 53.35 17.51
CA GLY A 375 35.83 53.74 16.10
C GLY A 375 34.47 53.94 15.44
N ALA A 376 33.81 55.05 15.75
CA ALA A 376 32.79 55.65 14.89
C ALA A 376 33.44 56.50 13.79
N GLU A 377 32.61 56.97 12.84
CA GLU A 377 32.83 57.92 11.72
C GLU A 377 32.96 57.25 10.34
N GLN A 378 31.89 57.25 9.53
CA GLN A 378 31.46 58.31 8.61
C GLN A 378 32.44 58.60 7.47
N HIS A 379 32.06 58.21 6.25
CA HIS A 379 32.15 58.91 4.94
C HIS A 379 31.56 57.89 3.94
N GLY A 380 30.58 58.16 3.07
CA GLY A 380 30.31 59.39 2.33
C GLY A 380 30.63 59.12 0.84
N ARG A 381 29.63 59.33 -0.03
CA ARG A 381 29.64 59.38 -1.51
C ARG A 381 29.34 58.06 -2.27
N GLN A 382 28.18 57.97 -2.91
CA GLN A 382 27.76 58.60 -4.19
C GLN A 382 28.43 57.93 -5.40
N ASN A 383 27.66 57.16 -6.18
CA ASN A 383 27.16 57.63 -7.46
C ASN A 383 26.16 56.64 -8.08
N ALA A 384 24.98 57.18 -8.36
CA ALA A 384 24.08 56.74 -9.40
C ALA A 384 24.41 57.53 -10.69
N THR A 385 24.21 56.88 -11.83
CA THR A 385 23.83 57.50 -13.12
C THR A 385 23.14 56.39 -13.92
N ASP A 386 21.82 56.37 -14.07
CA ASP A 386 20.97 57.20 -14.95
C ASP A 386 21.39 57.20 -16.43
N GLN A 387 20.51 56.66 -17.29
CA GLN A 387 19.70 57.43 -18.25
C GLN A 387 18.66 56.48 -18.91
N HIS A 388 17.34 56.66 -18.86
CA HIS A 388 16.41 57.73 -19.28
C HIS A 388 16.02 57.76 -20.78
N GLY A 389 14.69 57.81 -21.00
CA GLY A 389 14.01 58.37 -22.18
C GLY A 389 13.11 57.36 -22.90
N ARG A 390 11.81 57.59 -23.16
CA ARG A 390 10.99 58.82 -23.12
C ARG A 390 9.49 58.45 -23.19
N GLN A 391 8.67 59.34 -22.61
CA GLN A 391 7.21 59.45 -22.75
C GLN A 391 6.78 60.08 -24.10
N ASN A 392 5.52 59.85 -24.47
CA ASN A 392 4.48 60.75 -25.04
C ASN A 392 3.20 59.86 -25.19
N GLY A 393 1.93 60.24 -24.99
CA GLY A 393 1.23 61.51 -24.83
C GLY A 393 -0.07 61.47 -25.67
N GLU A 394 -1.19 61.96 -25.12
CA GLU A 394 -2.51 62.33 -25.75
C GLU A 394 -3.60 61.23 -25.87
N ARG A 395 -4.76 61.33 -25.18
CA ARG A 395 -6.03 62.12 -25.40
C ARG A 395 -6.73 61.71 -26.71
N ASP A 396 -8.02 61.35 -26.78
CA ASP A 396 -9.25 62.13 -26.51
C ASP A 396 -10.49 61.19 -26.64
N SER A 397 -11.48 61.21 -25.70
CA SER A 397 -12.86 61.74 -25.82
C SER A 397 -13.93 60.84 -26.52
N GLY A 398 -15.11 60.71 -25.89
CA GLY A 398 -16.28 60.01 -26.47
C GLY A 398 -17.35 59.59 -25.44
N GLU A 399 -18.36 60.44 -25.28
CA GLU A 399 -19.49 60.44 -24.32
C GLU A 399 -20.66 59.45 -24.53
N GLN A 400 -21.38 59.16 -23.41
CA GLN A 400 -22.85 59.04 -23.22
C GLN A 400 -23.60 57.84 -23.89
N HIS A 401 -24.65 57.19 -23.34
CA HIS A 401 -25.65 57.31 -22.26
C HIS A 401 -25.94 55.87 -21.74
N GLY A 402 -26.47 55.51 -20.57
CA GLY A 402 -27.58 56.03 -19.77
C GLY A 402 -28.60 54.88 -19.50
N HIS A 403 -29.01 54.74 -18.24
CA HIS A 403 -30.18 53.99 -17.70
C HIS A 403 -30.06 52.55 -17.15
N GLN A 404 -30.46 52.44 -15.88
CA GLN A 404 -30.92 51.30 -15.07
C GLN A 404 -32.25 51.76 -14.40
N PRO A 405 -33.05 50.91 -13.70
CA PRO A 405 -33.76 49.66 -14.04
C PRO A 405 -35.28 49.86 -13.61
N PRO A 406 -36.10 48.92 -13.05
CA PRO A 406 -36.16 47.44 -12.98
C PRO A 406 -37.59 46.87 -13.31
N THR A 407 -37.80 45.54 -13.16
CA THR A 407 -38.97 44.82 -12.55
C THR A 407 -39.36 43.48 -13.22
N ALA A 408 -39.61 42.48 -12.38
CA ALA A 408 -40.40 41.25 -12.63
C ALA A 408 -41.68 41.32 -11.75
N PRO A 409 -42.55 40.30 -11.61
CA PRO A 409 -43.02 39.19 -12.47
C PRO A 409 -44.58 39.16 -12.60
N ALA A 410 -45.18 38.24 -13.38
CA ALA A 410 -46.60 37.88 -13.19
C ALA A 410 -46.99 36.48 -13.75
N GLN A 411 -47.74 35.77 -12.90
CA GLN A 411 -48.49 34.53 -13.13
C GLN A 411 -49.89 34.83 -13.74
N GLY A 412 -50.56 33.81 -14.33
CA GLY A 412 -52.00 33.87 -14.68
C GLY A 412 -52.53 32.60 -15.35
N PRO A 413 -53.84 32.28 -15.31
CA PRO A 413 -54.32 31.07 -14.61
C PRO A 413 -55.17 30.04 -15.40
N ARG A 414 -55.53 28.96 -14.68
CA ARG A 414 -56.45 27.83 -14.94
C ARG A 414 -57.87 28.19 -15.43
N ALA A 415 -58.44 27.28 -16.22
CA ALA A 415 -59.83 26.77 -16.17
C ALA A 415 -59.82 25.36 -16.83
N GLY A 416 -60.48 24.28 -16.40
CA GLY A 416 -61.60 24.07 -15.50
C GLY A 416 -62.69 23.27 -16.24
N GLN A 417 -63.12 22.13 -15.67
CA GLN A 417 -64.37 21.37 -15.90
C GLN A 417 -64.31 20.00 -16.61
N THR A 418 -64.28 18.95 -15.79
CA THR A 418 -64.99 17.65 -15.93
C THR A 418 -66.51 17.86 -15.76
N PRO A 419 -67.43 16.98 -16.27
CA PRO A 419 -67.69 15.66 -15.65
C PRO A 419 -68.27 14.49 -16.50
N ILE A 420 -68.01 13.27 -16.01
CA ILE A 420 -68.88 12.07 -15.84
C ILE A 420 -69.59 11.43 -17.06
N GLY A 421 -69.29 10.15 -17.30
CA GLY A 421 -70.32 9.11 -17.54
C GLY A 421 -69.94 7.96 -18.51
N PRO A 422 -70.49 6.73 -18.36
CA PRO A 422 -69.78 5.45 -18.56
C PRO A 422 -70.23 4.60 -19.77
N THR A 423 -69.70 3.37 -19.85
CA THR A 423 -70.04 2.20 -20.73
C THR A 423 -69.67 2.37 -22.22
N ASP A 424 -68.87 1.50 -22.84
CA ASP A 424 -68.88 0.03 -22.91
C ASP A 424 -67.46 -0.59 -22.92
#